data_AF-A0A178VWN3-F1
#
_entry.id   AF-A0A178VWN3-F1
#
_cell.length_a   1.000
_cell.length_b   1.000
_cell.length_c   1.000
_cell.angle_alpha   90.00
_cell.angle_beta   90.00
_cell.angle_gamma   90.00
#
_symmetry.space_group_name_H-M   'P 1'
#
loop_
_entity.id
_entity.type
_entity.pdbx_description
1 polymer ?
#
loop_
_entity_poly.entity_id
_entity_poly.type
_entity_poly.pdbx_seq_one_letter_code
_entity_poly.pdbx_strand_id
1 'polypeptide(L)'
;MVGDIATRWKELSGSSKWKDLLDPLDLDLRRYILHYGDMAEVGYLAFNSDRRSKYVGDSCYTKEELFARTGYLKANPFRYEVTKYIYGTSSIRLPEYEGKKLLGRRGIVVAWRGTIQLYEWANDFDFPLESAVMVFPGANPNDEPRVANGWLSLYTSTDPRSRFDKTSAQEQVQEELKRLLELYKNEDVTITLTGHSLGAVMSILSAADFLHNEWPKITPSLQHSLCVTVFAFGSPQIGDRSFKRLVESLEHLHILRVTNVPDLIPRYPVFRLTYTAWQGHNTTKENSN
;
A
#
# COMPACT_ATOMS: atom_id res chain seq x y z
N MET A 1 2.99 -5.14 -28.18
CA MET A 1 3.66 -6.47 -28.23
C MET A 1 3.77 -7.00 -26.82
N VAL A 2 3.96 -8.30 -26.62
CA VAL A 2 4.47 -8.81 -25.33
C VAL A 2 5.97 -8.53 -25.33
N GLY A 3 6.43 -7.68 -24.43
CA GLY A 3 7.84 -7.44 -24.17
C GLY A 3 8.35 -8.33 -23.03
N ASP A 4 9.63 -8.19 -22.71
CA ASP A 4 10.14 -8.77 -21.46
C ASP A 4 9.85 -7.82 -20.29
N ILE A 5 9.12 -8.33 -19.29
CA ILE A 5 8.83 -7.63 -18.04
C ILE A 5 10.13 -7.19 -17.33
N ALA A 6 11.22 -7.96 -17.46
CA ALA A 6 12.51 -7.62 -16.88
C ALA A 6 13.23 -6.47 -17.61
N THR A 7 12.87 -6.14 -18.86
CA THR A 7 13.38 -4.94 -19.56
C THR A 7 12.46 -3.74 -19.40
N ARG A 8 11.14 -3.95 -19.42
CA ARG A 8 10.12 -2.87 -19.31
C ARG A 8 9.86 -2.36 -17.90
N TRP A 9 10.55 -2.88 -16.88
CA TRP A 9 10.15 -2.68 -15.48
C TRP A 9 9.98 -1.22 -15.04
N LYS A 10 10.78 -0.27 -15.55
CA LYS A 10 10.66 1.16 -15.19
C LYS A 10 9.32 1.75 -15.65
N GLU A 11 8.97 1.47 -16.90
CA GLU A 11 7.69 1.82 -17.52
C GLU A 11 6.51 1.16 -16.79
N LEU A 12 6.59 -0.15 -16.53
CA LEU A 12 5.54 -0.90 -15.82
C LEU A 12 5.39 -0.48 -14.35
N SER A 13 6.46 0.01 -13.71
CA SER A 13 6.45 0.66 -12.39
C SER A 13 5.97 2.12 -12.41
N GLY A 14 5.59 2.66 -13.58
CA GLY A 14 4.92 3.96 -13.70
C GLY A 14 5.83 5.15 -14.02
N SER A 15 7.08 4.96 -14.46
CA SER A 15 7.99 6.08 -14.78
C SER A 15 7.47 7.00 -15.90
N SER A 16 6.57 6.50 -16.75
CA SER A 16 5.84 7.25 -17.79
C SER A 16 4.42 7.68 -17.35
N LYS A 17 4.10 7.56 -16.05
CA LYS A 17 2.73 7.64 -15.49
C LYS A 17 1.73 6.69 -16.17
N TRP A 18 2.23 5.57 -16.69
CA TRP A 18 1.50 4.60 -17.52
C TRP A 18 0.81 5.18 -18.76
N LYS A 19 1.31 6.33 -19.28
CA LYS A 19 0.82 6.93 -20.52
C LYS A 19 0.85 5.91 -21.65
N ASP A 20 -0.23 5.84 -22.42
CA ASP A 20 -0.43 4.95 -23.57
C ASP A 20 -0.42 3.43 -23.25
N LEU A 21 -0.41 3.03 -21.97
CA LEU A 21 -0.45 1.61 -21.54
C LEU A 21 -1.80 1.16 -20.98
N LEU A 22 -2.74 2.08 -20.76
CA LEU A 22 -3.97 1.84 -20.00
C LEU A 22 -5.22 1.63 -20.87
N ASP A 23 -5.31 2.30 -22.03
CA ASP A 23 -6.38 2.15 -23.02
C ASP A 23 -5.79 2.12 -24.45
N PRO A 24 -5.76 0.95 -25.14
CA PRO A 24 -6.06 -0.38 -24.60
C PRO A 24 -5.01 -0.83 -23.57
N LEU A 25 -5.42 -1.64 -22.60
CA LEU A 25 -4.53 -2.11 -21.52
C LEU A 25 -3.41 -3.01 -22.07
N ASP A 26 -2.17 -2.59 -21.86
CA ASP A 26 -0.96 -3.33 -22.21
C ASP A 26 -0.91 -4.70 -21.51
N LEU A 27 -0.48 -5.74 -22.24
CA LEU A 27 -0.54 -7.13 -21.77
C LEU A 27 0.45 -7.43 -20.63
N ASP A 28 1.59 -6.73 -20.58
CA ASP A 28 2.59 -6.90 -19.53
C ASP A 28 2.22 -6.05 -18.31
N LEU A 29 1.66 -4.85 -18.52
CA LEU A 29 1.06 -4.06 -17.45
C LEU A 29 -0.12 -4.81 -16.81
N ARG A 30 -0.99 -5.46 -17.61
CA ARG A 30 -2.07 -6.32 -17.09
C ARG A 30 -1.53 -7.44 -16.21
N ARG A 31 -0.43 -8.10 -16.62
CA ARG A 31 0.24 -9.13 -15.81
C ARG A 31 0.81 -8.54 -14.52
N TYR A 32 1.44 -7.36 -14.57
CA TYR A 32 1.94 -6.65 -13.39
C TYR A 32 0.82 -6.29 -12.41
N ILE A 33 -0.30 -5.73 -12.90
CA ILE A 33 -1.47 -5.41 -12.08
C ILE A 33 -2.03 -6.67 -11.41
N LEU A 34 -2.22 -7.77 -12.15
CA LEU A 34 -2.71 -9.03 -11.58
C LEU A 34 -1.75 -9.59 -10.51
N HIS A 35 -0.44 -9.62 -10.80
CA HIS A 35 0.61 -10.03 -9.86
C HIS A 35 0.59 -9.23 -8.54
N TYR A 36 0.42 -7.91 -8.61
CA TYR A 36 0.31 -7.07 -7.41
C TYR A 36 -1.07 -7.15 -6.73
N GLY A 37 -2.12 -7.55 -7.45
CA GLY A 37 -3.41 -7.93 -6.87
C GLY A 37 -3.32 -9.23 -6.08
N ASP A 38 -2.71 -10.27 -6.66
CA ASP A 38 -2.46 -11.56 -6.01
C ASP A 38 -1.58 -11.39 -4.75
N MET A 39 -0.61 -10.47 -4.77
CA MET A 39 0.15 -10.08 -3.58
C MET A 39 -0.72 -9.54 -2.43
N ALA A 40 -1.78 -8.79 -2.74
CA ALA A 40 -2.75 -8.32 -1.73
C ALA A 40 -3.65 -9.47 -1.25
N GLU A 41 -4.07 -10.36 -2.15
CA GLU A 41 -4.92 -11.52 -1.85
C GLU A 41 -4.22 -12.57 -0.98
N VAL A 42 -2.90 -12.76 -1.11
CA VAL A 42 -2.09 -13.58 -0.18
C VAL A 42 -2.30 -13.14 1.27
N GLY A 43 -2.46 -11.83 1.53
CA GLY A 43 -2.74 -11.30 2.86
C GLY A 43 -4.13 -11.66 3.41
N TYR A 44 -5.11 -11.92 2.54
CA TYR A 44 -6.43 -12.43 2.93
C TYR A 44 -6.41 -13.95 3.13
N LEU A 45 -5.86 -14.69 2.17
CA LEU A 45 -5.81 -16.16 2.18
C LEU A 45 -4.96 -16.72 3.34
N ALA A 46 -4.02 -15.95 3.87
CA ALA A 46 -3.20 -16.32 5.02
C ALA A 46 -3.80 -15.94 6.38
N PHE A 47 -4.86 -15.11 6.46
CA PHE A 47 -5.35 -14.57 7.72
C PHE A 47 -6.33 -15.52 8.44
N ASN A 48 -6.08 -15.81 9.71
CA ASN A 48 -6.95 -16.70 10.50
C ASN A 48 -8.27 -16.02 10.93
N SER A 49 -9.31 -16.09 10.12
CA SER A 49 -10.60 -15.44 10.42
C SER A 49 -11.46 -16.12 11.51
N ASP A 50 -11.05 -17.27 12.06
CA ASP A 50 -11.84 -17.97 13.07
C ASP A 50 -11.77 -17.28 14.45
N ARG A 51 -12.86 -16.61 14.83
CA ARG A 51 -13.03 -15.95 16.14
C ARG A 51 -13.01 -16.92 17.34
N ARG A 52 -12.96 -18.25 17.12
CA ARG A 52 -12.77 -19.29 18.17
C ARG A 52 -11.31 -19.72 18.31
N SER A 53 -10.45 -19.36 17.36
CA SER A 53 -9.02 -19.67 17.37
C SER A 53 -8.27 -18.87 18.44
N LYS A 54 -7.33 -19.52 19.14
CA LYS A 54 -6.33 -18.82 19.99
C LYS A 54 -5.30 -18.03 19.19
N TYR A 55 -5.29 -18.22 17.87
CA TYR A 55 -4.43 -17.57 16.88
C TYR A 55 -5.30 -16.78 15.88
N VAL A 56 -6.44 -16.25 16.32
CA VAL A 56 -7.30 -15.41 15.47
C VAL A 56 -6.49 -14.25 14.92
N GLY A 57 -6.65 -14.02 13.61
CA GLY A 57 -5.96 -13.07 12.74
C GLY A 57 -4.45 -13.20 12.57
N ASP A 58 -3.78 -14.05 13.34
CA ASP A 58 -2.41 -14.46 13.02
C ASP A 58 -2.35 -15.13 11.63
N SER A 59 -1.16 -15.22 11.06
CA SER A 59 -0.95 -15.94 9.80
C SER A 59 -1.14 -17.45 10.02
N CYS A 60 -2.02 -18.06 9.22
CA CYS A 60 -2.20 -19.51 9.15
C CYS A 60 -0.95 -20.26 8.67
N TYR A 61 0.02 -19.55 8.09
CA TYR A 61 1.21 -20.12 7.42
C TYR A 61 2.51 -19.46 7.91
N THR A 62 3.61 -20.20 7.88
CA THR A 62 4.94 -19.64 8.17
C THR A 62 5.47 -18.81 6.99
N LYS A 63 6.57 -18.10 7.23
CA LYS A 63 7.25 -17.25 6.26
C LYS A 63 7.65 -18.01 4.99
N GLU A 64 8.14 -19.22 5.18
CA GLU A 64 8.65 -20.14 4.16
C GLU A 64 7.49 -20.78 3.37
N GLU A 65 6.35 -21.00 4.04
CA GLU A 65 5.19 -21.67 3.48
C GLU A 65 4.19 -20.74 2.77
N LEU A 66 4.18 -19.44 3.12
CA LEU A 66 3.13 -18.47 2.78
C LEU A 66 2.63 -18.57 1.33
N PHE A 67 3.54 -18.42 0.35
CA PHE A 67 3.20 -18.41 -1.08
C PHE A 67 2.90 -19.80 -1.66
N ALA A 68 3.36 -20.86 -1.01
CA ALA A 68 3.05 -22.24 -1.40
C ALA A 68 1.65 -22.65 -0.94
N ARG A 69 1.30 -22.33 0.30
CA ARG A 69 0.01 -22.65 0.95
C ARG A 69 -1.14 -21.85 0.36
N THR A 70 -0.96 -20.55 0.14
CA THR A 70 -1.94 -19.67 -0.54
C THR A 70 -2.10 -19.96 -2.04
N GLY A 71 -1.29 -20.86 -2.61
CA GLY A 71 -1.34 -21.20 -4.03
C GLY A 71 -0.69 -20.19 -4.98
N TYR A 72 -0.22 -19.04 -4.48
CA TYR A 72 0.43 -17.98 -5.26
C TYR A 72 1.54 -18.52 -6.20
N LEU A 73 2.39 -19.44 -5.72
CA LEU A 73 3.48 -20.03 -6.53
C LEU A 73 3.01 -20.87 -7.73
N LYS A 74 1.74 -21.29 -7.75
CA LYS A 74 1.10 -22.01 -8.87
C LYS A 74 0.52 -21.05 -9.91
N ALA A 75 0.00 -19.91 -9.48
CA ALA A 75 -0.58 -18.88 -10.35
C ALA A 75 0.50 -18.00 -10.99
N ASN A 76 1.55 -17.66 -10.25
CA ASN A 76 2.57 -16.68 -10.67
C ASN A 76 3.95 -17.32 -10.92
N PRO A 77 4.70 -16.87 -11.94
CA PRO A 77 6.06 -17.32 -12.20
C PRO A 77 7.09 -16.73 -11.22
N PHE A 78 6.76 -15.61 -10.58
CA PHE A 78 7.63 -14.87 -9.66
C PHE A 78 7.74 -15.59 -8.29
N ARG A 79 8.87 -15.43 -7.58
CA ARG A 79 9.20 -16.17 -6.34
C ARG A 79 9.51 -15.22 -5.19
N TYR A 80 8.58 -15.05 -4.26
CA TYR A 80 8.77 -14.19 -3.08
C TYR A 80 9.29 -14.96 -1.85
N GLU A 81 9.96 -14.27 -0.91
CA GLU A 81 10.62 -14.79 0.30
C GLU A 81 10.34 -13.86 1.50
N VAL A 82 9.83 -14.38 2.62
CA VAL A 82 9.23 -13.53 3.66
C VAL A 82 10.21 -13.15 4.78
N THR A 83 10.54 -11.87 4.90
CA THR A 83 11.56 -11.38 5.86
C THR A 83 11.04 -11.12 7.28
N LYS A 84 9.94 -10.38 7.43
CA LYS A 84 9.20 -10.05 8.67
C LYS A 84 7.71 -10.17 8.34
N TYR A 85 6.84 -9.72 9.22
CA TYR A 85 5.46 -9.38 8.88
C TYR A 85 5.20 -7.88 9.33
N ILE A 86 3.99 -7.28 9.20
CA ILE A 86 3.55 -5.96 9.80
C ILE A 86 2.27 -6.08 10.66
N TYR A 87 2.32 -5.81 11.97
CA TYR A 87 1.18 -5.62 12.89
C TYR A 87 0.77 -4.15 12.86
N GLY A 88 -0.53 -3.92 12.90
CA GLY A 88 -1.13 -2.63 13.22
C GLY A 88 -2.23 -2.83 14.24
N THR A 89 -2.06 -2.21 15.40
CA THR A 89 -3.13 -1.95 16.36
C THR A 89 -3.67 -0.53 16.16
N SER A 90 -4.72 -0.16 16.87
CA SER A 90 -5.32 1.16 16.79
C SER A 90 -5.78 1.60 18.18
N SER A 91 -5.57 2.88 18.50
CA SER A 91 -6.15 3.55 19.66
C SER A 91 -7.69 3.66 19.58
N ILE A 92 -8.25 3.46 18.38
CA ILE A 92 -9.68 3.25 18.11
C ILE A 92 -9.92 1.74 18.04
N ARG A 93 -11.09 1.27 18.47
CA ARG A 93 -11.34 -0.18 18.66
C ARG A 93 -11.48 -0.96 17.35
N LEU A 94 -10.36 -1.45 16.81
CA LEU A 94 -10.30 -2.24 15.57
C LEU A 94 -9.94 -3.74 15.81
N PRO A 95 -10.14 -4.63 14.82
CA PRO A 95 -9.56 -5.97 14.80
C PRO A 95 -8.08 -5.96 14.36
N GLU A 96 -7.23 -6.75 15.02
CA GLU A 96 -5.74 -6.66 14.98
C GLU A 96 -5.04 -7.49 13.83
N TYR A 97 -3.72 -7.74 13.95
CA TYR A 97 -2.89 -8.83 13.34
C TYR A 97 -2.20 -8.64 11.92
N GLU A 98 -1.18 -9.45 11.52
CA GLU A 98 0.09 -9.06 10.76
C GLU A 98 0.57 -9.80 9.43
N GLY A 99 1.26 -9.14 8.41
CA GLY A 99 1.89 -9.76 7.16
C GLY A 99 2.96 -8.99 6.25
N LYS A 100 3.85 -9.65 5.41
CA LYS A 100 4.87 -9.17 4.34
C LYS A 100 5.48 -10.36 3.46
N LYS A 101 6.56 -10.40 2.58
CA LYS A 101 7.53 -9.51 1.82
C LYS A 101 8.31 -10.17 0.58
N LEU A 102 9.24 -9.39 -0.08
CA LEU A 102 10.45 -9.58 -1.00
C LEU A 102 10.54 -10.51 -2.26
N LEU A 103 11.12 -10.01 -3.38
CA LEU A 103 11.80 -10.76 -4.50
C LEU A 103 13.37 -10.55 -4.41
N GLY A 104 14.29 -10.93 -5.33
CA GLY A 104 14.22 -11.29 -6.77
C GLY A 104 15.33 -10.64 -7.61
N ARG A 105 14.94 -9.90 -8.69
CA ARG A 105 15.38 -8.47 -8.71
C ARG A 105 15.00 -7.90 -7.35
N ARG A 106 15.69 -6.91 -6.80
CA ARG A 106 15.28 -6.40 -5.48
C ARG A 106 14.02 -5.51 -5.50
N GLY A 107 12.89 -6.14 -5.82
CA GLY A 107 11.54 -5.65 -5.62
C GLY A 107 11.16 -5.86 -4.16
N ILE A 108 11.33 -4.81 -3.37
CA ILE A 108 10.88 -4.74 -1.99
C ILE A 108 9.37 -4.50 -2.01
N VAL A 109 8.60 -5.59 -1.94
CA VAL A 109 7.13 -5.49 -1.90
C VAL A 109 6.62 -5.35 -0.47
N VAL A 110 5.77 -4.35 -0.23
CA VAL A 110 4.98 -4.20 0.99
C VAL A 110 3.52 -4.50 0.62
N ALA A 111 3.06 -5.71 0.95
CA ALA A 111 1.67 -6.10 0.76
C ALA A 111 0.87 -5.82 2.04
N TRP A 112 -0.13 -4.94 1.95
CA TRP A 112 -1.04 -4.60 3.04
C TRP A 112 -2.38 -5.30 2.84
N ARG A 113 -2.79 -6.10 3.83
CA ARG A 113 -4.12 -6.74 3.91
C ARG A 113 -5.21 -5.67 4.11
N GLY A 114 -6.39 -5.89 3.54
CA GLY A 114 -7.58 -5.08 3.80
C GLY A 114 -8.47 -5.61 4.93
N THR A 115 -9.61 -4.96 5.16
CA THR A 115 -10.66 -5.50 6.06
C THR A 115 -11.33 -6.72 5.42
N ILE A 116 -11.73 -7.69 6.25
CA ILE A 116 -12.47 -8.89 5.81
C ILE A 116 -13.98 -8.58 5.72
N GLN A 117 -14.51 -7.85 6.71
CA GLN A 117 -15.93 -7.46 6.76
C GLN A 117 -16.08 -6.08 6.11
N LEU A 118 -16.01 -6.07 4.77
CA LEU A 118 -15.86 -4.88 3.90
C LEU A 118 -16.97 -3.81 3.99
N TYR A 119 -18.07 -4.07 4.70
CA TYR A 119 -19.14 -3.09 4.95
C TYR A 119 -19.37 -2.77 6.43
N GLU A 120 -18.88 -3.59 7.37
CA GLU A 120 -19.00 -3.29 8.81
C GLU A 120 -18.12 -2.09 9.17
N TRP A 121 -16.87 -2.07 8.70
CA TRP A 121 -15.97 -0.92 8.92
C TRP A 121 -16.54 0.40 8.38
N ALA A 122 -17.28 0.38 7.28
CA ALA A 122 -17.87 1.58 6.68
C ALA A 122 -19.03 2.18 7.51
N ASN A 123 -19.53 1.42 8.50
CA ASN A 123 -20.50 1.88 9.50
C ASN A 123 -19.83 2.17 10.85
N ASP A 124 -18.78 1.42 11.23
CA ASP A 124 -18.11 1.54 12.52
C ASP A 124 -17.12 2.72 12.61
N PHE A 125 -16.51 3.13 11.49
CA PHE A 125 -15.66 4.33 11.43
C PHE A 125 -16.48 5.60 11.16
N ASP A 126 -16.62 6.48 12.15
CA ASP A 126 -16.64 7.91 11.83
C ASP A 126 -15.25 8.31 11.33
N PHE A 127 -15.19 9.14 10.30
CA PHE A 127 -13.97 9.58 9.64
C PHE A 127 -13.76 11.11 9.79
N PRO A 128 -13.51 11.63 11.00
CA PRO A 128 -12.96 12.97 11.16
C PRO A 128 -11.54 13.03 10.59
N LEU A 129 -11.16 14.23 10.14
CA LEU A 129 -9.83 14.52 9.58
C LEU A 129 -8.91 15.06 10.67
N GLU A 130 -7.93 14.26 11.05
CA GLU A 130 -6.88 14.66 12.00
C GLU A 130 -5.62 15.12 11.25
N SER A 131 -4.83 15.99 11.89
CA SER A 131 -3.62 16.55 11.28
C SER A 131 -2.54 15.48 11.23
N ALA A 132 -2.01 15.22 10.03
CA ALA A 132 -1.04 14.16 9.77
C ALA A 132 0.41 14.64 9.92
N VAL A 133 0.67 15.83 10.49
CA VAL A 133 2.02 16.43 10.65
C VAL A 133 3.02 15.57 11.43
N MET A 134 2.56 14.61 12.26
CA MET A 134 3.44 13.63 12.92
C MET A 134 3.99 12.58 11.95
N VAL A 135 3.27 12.28 10.87
CA VAL A 135 3.70 11.42 9.75
C VAL A 135 4.38 12.25 8.66
N PHE A 136 3.97 13.51 8.51
CA PHE A 136 4.47 14.45 7.51
C PHE A 136 5.11 15.70 8.14
N PRO A 137 6.23 15.55 8.88
CA PRO A 137 6.90 16.68 9.53
C PRO A 137 7.41 17.70 8.51
N GLY A 138 7.42 18.98 8.89
CA GLY A 138 7.84 20.07 8.01
C GLY A 138 6.84 20.44 6.89
N ALA A 139 5.63 19.87 6.90
CA ALA A 139 4.55 20.37 6.06
C ALA A 139 4.19 21.84 6.42
N ASN A 140 3.67 22.59 5.44
CA ASN A 140 3.32 24.00 5.61
C ASN A 140 2.18 24.17 6.65
N PRO A 141 2.37 24.93 7.76
CA PRO A 141 1.33 25.12 8.78
C PRO A 141 0.05 25.79 8.29
N ASN A 142 0.09 26.55 7.19
CA ASN A 142 -1.10 27.13 6.57
C ASN A 142 -1.83 26.14 5.65
N ASP A 143 -1.30 24.92 5.50
CA ASP A 143 -1.72 23.93 4.51
C ASP A 143 -1.42 22.50 5.01
N GLU A 144 -1.68 22.23 6.29
CA GLU A 144 -1.37 20.95 6.93
C GLU A 144 -2.13 19.80 6.26
N PRO A 145 -1.44 18.69 5.93
CA PRO A 145 -2.11 17.51 5.37
C PRO A 145 -2.99 16.85 6.42
N ARG A 146 -4.27 16.59 6.11
CA ARG A 146 -5.15 15.84 7.00
C ARG A 146 -5.55 14.51 6.40
N VAL A 147 -5.59 13.49 7.26
CA VAL A 147 -5.93 12.10 6.91
C VAL A 147 -7.03 11.63 7.87
N ALA A 148 -7.87 10.70 7.42
CA ALA A 148 -8.93 10.17 8.27
C ALA A 148 -8.34 9.50 9.51
N ASN A 149 -8.87 9.79 10.70
CA ASN A 149 -8.22 9.37 11.93
C ASN A 149 -8.15 7.85 12.13
N GLY A 150 -9.12 7.09 11.63
CA GLY A 150 -9.07 5.63 11.60
C GLY A 150 -7.89 5.08 10.80
N TRP A 151 -7.48 5.79 9.74
CA TRP A 151 -6.30 5.44 8.95
C TRP A 151 -5.00 5.82 9.67
N LEU A 152 -4.94 7.02 10.26
CA LEU A 152 -3.76 7.44 11.04
C LEU A 152 -3.57 6.54 12.26
N SER A 153 -4.62 6.31 13.04
CA SER A 153 -4.58 5.51 14.26
C SER A 153 -4.11 4.08 13.99
N LEU A 154 -4.60 3.39 12.95
CA LEU A 154 -4.09 2.07 12.58
C LEU A 154 -2.62 2.09 12.13
N TYR A 155 -2.16 3.21 11.56
CA TYR A 155 -0.80 3.34 11.06
C TYR A 155 0.21 3.66 12.17
N THR A 156 -0.17 4.50 13.14
CA THR A 156 0.76 5.10 14.13
C THR A 156 0.57 4.62 15.58
N SER A 157 -0.50 3.89 15.91
CA SER A 157 -0.71 3.40 17.28
C SER A 157 0.24 2.28 17.67
N THR A 158 0.49 2.16 18.96
CA THR A 158 1.25 1.08 19.60
C THR A 158 0.47 0.50 20.78
N ASP A 159 0.72 -0.76 21.11
CA ASP A 159 0.40 -1.33 22.42
C ASP A 159 1.67 -1.89 23.08
N PRO A 160 2.23 -1.20 24.09
CA PRO A 160 3.37 -1.70 24.87
C PRO A 160 3.12 -3.05 25.58
N ARG A 161 1.86 -3.48 25.74
CA ARG A 161 1.49 -4.77 26.35
C ARG A 161 1.43 -5.91 25.32
N SER A 162 1.20 -5.57 24.05
CA SER A 162 1.23 -6.51 22.95
C SER A 162 2.61 -7.16 22.84
N ARG A 163 2.67 -8.41 22.36
CA ARG A 163 3.93 -9.08 22.02
C ARG A 163 4.49 -8.61 20.68
N PHE A 164 3.73 -7.77 19.99
CA PHE A 164 3.69 -7.67 18.55
C PHE A 164 3.70 -6.17 18.14
N ASP A 165 2.66 -5.43 18.51
CA ASP A 165 2.44 -4.00 18.23
C ASP A 165 3.23 -3.04 19.16
N LYS A 166 4.40 -3.47 19.65
CA LYS A 166 5.23 -2.66 20.56
C LYS A 166 5.77 -1.39 19.88
N THR A 167 5.97 -1.48 18.57
CA THR A 167 6.17 -0.35 17.66
C THR A 167 5.09 -0.38 16.60
N SER A 168 4.79 0.79 16.06
CA SER A 168 3.64 1.04 15.18
C SER A 168 3.80 0.40 13.80
N ALA A 169 2.70 0.21 13.08
CA ALA A 169 2.73 -0.28 11.70
C ALA A 169 3.62 0.61 10.79
N GLN A 170 3.67 1.92 11.08
CA GLN A 170 4.61 2.88 10.52
C GLN A 170 6.06 2.48 10.77
N GLU A 171 6.50 2.44 12.03
CA GLU A 171 7.88 2.10 12.41
C GLU A 171 8.28 0.72 11.86
N GLN A 172 7.41 -0.28 12.01
CA GLN A 172 7.57 -1.64 11.51
C GLN A 172 7.82 -1.75 9.99
N VAL A 173 7.34 -0.77 9.21
CA VAL A 173 7.58 -0.65 7.77
C VAL A 173 8.83 0.19 7.49
N GLN A 174 8.96 1.36 8.12
CA GLN A 174 10.09 2.28 7.94
C GLN A 174 11.43 1.61 8.27
N GLU A 175 11.54 0.93 9.41
CA GLU A 175 12.73 0.16 9.81
C GLU A 175 13.10 -0.91 8.78
N GLU A 176 12.11 -1.69 8.33
CA GLU A 176 12.35 -2.81 7.42
C GLU A 176 12.67 -2.32 6.00
N LEU A 177 12.09 -1.20 5.54
CA LEU A 177 12.51 -0.56 4.30
C LEU A 177 13.96 -0.09 4.39
N LYS A 178 14.33 0.64 5.45
CA LYS A 178 15.71 1.10 5.71
C LYS A 178 16.70 -0.07 5.75
N ARG A 179 16.40 -1.12 6.52
CA ARG A 179 17.24 -2.33 6.65
C ARG A 179 17.49 -3.03 5.31
N LEU A 180 16.47 -3.13 4.47
CA LEU A 180 16.58 -3.80 3.17
C LEU A 180 17.30 -2.94 2.14
N LEU A 181 17.05 -1.63 2.12
CA LEU A 181 17.74 -0.70 1.23
C LEU A 181 19.24 -0.63 1.55
N GLU A 182 19.62 -0.69 2.82
CA GLU A 182 21.02 -0.80 3.25
C GLU A 182 21.65 -2.16 2.90
N LEU A 183 20.89 -3.26 3.08
CA LEU A 183 21.34 -4.62 2.73
C LEU A 183 21.59 -4.78 1.21
N TYR A 184 20.81 -4.09 0.38
CA TYR A 184 20.85 -4.21 -1.08
C TYR A 184 21.31 -2.92 -1.79
N LYS A 185 22.04 -2.04 -1.09
CA LYS A 185 22.52 -0.73 -1.60
C LYS A 185 23.44 -0.77 -2.84
N ASN A 186 23.85 -1.97 -3.26
CA ASN A 186 24.67 -2.24 -4.44
C ASN A 186 23.85 -2.90 -5.59
N GLU A 187 22.54 -3.12 -5.41
CA GLU A 187 21.61 -3.65 -6.42
C GLU A 187 20.69 -2.52 -6.93
N ASP A 188 20.11 -2.68 -8.14
CA ASP A 188 19.00 -1.82 -8.60
C ASP A 188 17.72 -2.18 -7.82
N VAL A 189 17.51 -1.51 -6.68
CA VAL A 189 16.35 -1.72 -5.80
C VAL A 189 15.10 -0.99 -6.32
N THR A 190 13.95 -1.64 -6.20
CA THR A 190 12.63 -1.02 -6.39
C THR A 190 11.75 -1.28 -5.19
N ILE A 191 10.89 -0.33 -4.85
CA ILE A 191 9.88 -0.52 -3.80
C ILE A 191 8.52 -0.56 -4.48
N THR A 192 7.69 -1.53 -4.11
CA THR A 192 6.29 -1.56 -4.54
C THR A 192 5.38 -1.82 -3.36
N LEU A 193 4.37 -0.98 -3.18
CA LEU A 193 3.36 -1.17 -2.14
C LEU A 193 2.06 -1.59 -2.82
N THR A 194 1.34 -2.53 -2.23
CA THR A 194 0.09 -3.03 -2.80
C THR A 194 -0.88 -3.47 -1.72
N GLY A 195 -2.16 -3.29 -1.98
CA GLY A 195 -3.22 -3.68 -1.06
C GLY A 195 -4.59 -3.42 -1.63
N HIS A 196 -5.59 -4.02 -1.00
CA HIS A 196 -7.01 -3.89 -1.34
C HIS A 196 -7.77 -3.16 -0.22
N SER A 197 -8.72 -2.30 -0.58
CA SER A 197 -9.57 -1.55 0.36
C SER A 197 -8.73 -0.79 1.41
N LEU A 198 -8.87 -1.08 2.71
CA LEU A 198 -8.00 -0.57 3.78
C LEU A 198 -6.50 -0.77 3.50
N GLY A 199 -6.10 -1.92 2.94
CA GLY A 199 -4.71 -2.17 2.56
C GLY A 199 -4.22 -1.24 1.46
N ALA A 200 -5.11 -0.80 0.56
CA ALA A 200 -4.80 0.18 -0.46
C ALA A 200 -4.58 1.58 0.14
N VAL A 201 -5.31 1.93 1.21
CA VAL A 201 -5.06 3.15 2.01
C VAL A 201 -3.67 3.11 2.64
N MET A 202 -3.38 2.03 3.38
CA MET A 202 -2.09 1.85 4.06
C MET A 202 -0.92 1.85 3.07
N SER A 203 -1.11 1.26 1.88
CA SER A 203 -0.11 1.28 0.79
C SER A 203 0.22 2.69 0.31
N ILE A 204 -0.78 3.55 0.12
CA ILE A 204 -0.54 4.94 -0.32
C ILE A 204 0.05 5.77 0.84
N LEU A 205 -0.49 5.64 2.06
CA LEU A 205 -0.04 6.39 3.23
C LEU A 205 1.43 6.07 3.58
N SER A 206 1.80 4.79 3.61
CA SER A 206 3.18 4.37 3.91
C SER A 206 4.19 4.66 2.80
N ALA A 207 3.76 4.66 1.54
CA ALA A 207 4.61 5.10 0.42
C ALA A 207 4.92 6.59 0.49
N ALA A 208 3.90 7.40 0.82
CA ALA A 208 4.04 8.83 1.00
C ALA A 208 4.92 9.18 2.20
N ASP A 209 4.67 8.57 3.37
CA ASP A 209 5.49 8.72 4.57
C ASP A 209 6.97 8.38 4.29
N PHE A 210 7.24 7.22 3.69
CA PHE A 210 8.60 6.80 3.35
C PHE A 210 9.34 7.82 2.48
N LEU A 211 8.72 8.39 1.44
CA LEU A 211 9.35 9.38 0.55
C LEU A 211 9.36 10.81 1.12
N HIS A 212 8.41 11.15 2.00
CA HIS A 212 8.37 12.47 2.64
C HIS A 212 9.47 12.64 3.68
N ASN A 213 9.83 11.56 4.40
CA ASN A 213 10.94 11.53 5.34
C ASN A 213 12.28 11.98 4.72
N GLU A 214 13.19 12.50 5.54
CA GLU A 214 14.51 12.96 5.06
C GLU A 214 15.44 11.80 4.68
N TRP A 215 15.27 10.62 5.30
CA TRP A 215 16.23 9.52 5.21
C TRP A 215 16.55 9.05 3.76
N PRO A 216 15.58 8.85 2.84
CA PRO A 216 15.91 8.51 1.46
C PRO A 216 16.61 9.66 0.72
N LYS A 217 16.26 10.92 1.05
CA LYS A 217 16.79 12.13 0.40
C LYS A 217 18.28 12.34 0.73
N ILE A 218 18.69 12.00 1.96
CA ILE A 218 20.09 12.11 2.42
C ILE A 218 20.95 10.86 2.13
N THR A 219 20.39 9.81 1.53
CA THR A 219 21.10 8.55 1.25
C THR A 219 21.58 8.53 -0.21
N PRO A 220 22.88 8.73 -0.52
CA PRO A 220 23.33 9.00 -1.89
C PRO A 220 23.11 7.84 -2.88
N SER A 221 23.15 6.60 -2.40
CA SER A 221 22.86 5.40 -3.22
C SER A 221 21.40 5.32 -3.69
N LEU A 222 20.48 6.05 -3.07
CA LEU A 222 19.06 6.07 -3.45
C LEU A 222 18.69 7.22 -4.40
N GLN A 223 19.47 8.30 -4.43
CA GLN A 223 19.15 9.54 -5.15
C GLN A 223 18.98 9.37 -6.68
N HIS A 224 19.54 8.32 -7.28
CA HIS A 224 19.49 8.10 -8.74
C HIS A 224 18.63 6.91 -9.21
N SER A 225 18.26 5.98 -8.33
CA SER A 225 17.52 4.75 -8.70
C SER A 225 16.21 4.54 -7.92
N LEU A 226 15.91 5.30 -6.87
CA LEU A 226 14.72 5.07 -6.05
C LEU A 226 13.42 5.36 -6.82
N CYS A 227 12.67 4.30 -7.08
CA CYS A 227 11.31 4.32 -7.62
C CYS A 227 10.37 3.60 -6.65
N VAL A 228 9.29 4.28 -6.25
CA VAL A 228 8.28 3.75 -5.32
C VAL A 228 6.94 3.70 -6.03
N THR A 229 6.53 2.49 -6.43
CA THR A 229 5.23 2.26 -7.07
C THR A 229 4.18 1.84 -6.05
N VAL A 230 2.93 2.24 -6.24
CA VAL A 230 1.78 1.76 -5.47
C VAL A 230 0.70 1.22 -6.40
N PHE A 231 0.29 -0.03 -6.22
CA PHE A 231 -0.88 -0.62 -6.88
C PHE A 231 -2.03 -0.73 -5.87
N ALA A 232 -3.01 0.15 -5.99
CA ALA A 232 -4.02 0.39 -4.94
C ALA A 232 -5.42 -0.06 -5.41
N PHE A 233 -5.89 -1.21 -4.96
CA PHE A 233 -7.14 -1.83 -5.41
C PHE A 233 -8.34 -1.44 -4.54
N GLY A 234 -9.45 -0.99 -5.12
CA GLY A 234 -10.68 -0.66 -4.36
C GLY A 234 -10.46 0.42 -3.29
N SER A 235 -9.47 1.30 -3.49
CA SER A 235 -8.97 2.25 -2.48
C SER A 235 -10.03 3.28 -2.08
N PRO A 236 -10.42 3.37 -0.77
CA PRO A 236 -11.14 4.51 -0.21
C PRO A 236 -10.41 5.85 -0.42
N GLN A 237 -11.11 6.96 -0.18
CA GLN A 237 -10.46 8.25 0.01
C GLN A 237 -9.71 8.28 1.35
N ILE A 238 -8.57 8.95 1.38
CA ILE A 238 -7.59 8.87 2.47
C ILE A 238 -7.60 10.13 3.34
N GLY A 239 -7.68 11.29 2.68
CA GLY A 239 -7.46 12.58 3.31
C GLY A 239 -7.97 13.75 2.46
N ASP A 240 -7.55 14.94 2.84
CA ASP A 240 -8.00 16.20 2.25
C ASP A 240 -7.16 16.68 1.05
N ARG A 241 -7.43 17.92 0.62
CA ARG A 241 -6.75 18.59 -0.50
C ARG A 241 -5.28 18.88 -0.24
N SER A 242 -4.86 18.90 1.01
CA SER A 242 -3.51 19.24 1.46
C SER A 242 -2.67 17.98 1.56
N PHE A 243 -3.24 16.89 2.10
CA PHE A 243 -2.69 15.54 1.94
C PHE A 243 -2.58 15.17 0.45
N LYS A 244 -3.61 15.49 -0.37
CA LYS A 244 -3.56 15.25 -1.81
C LYS A 244 -2.36 15.94 -2.47
N ARG A 245 -2.19 17.25 -2.27
CA ARG A 245 -1.09 18.01 -2.90
C ARG A 245 0.29 17.60 -2.38
N LEU A 246 0.41 17.23 -1.10
CA LEU A 246 1.65 16.65 -0.57
C LEU A 246 2.02 15.40 -1.36
N VAL A 247 1.11 14.43 -1.48
CA VAL A 247 1.38 13.16 -2.17
C VAL A 247 1.57 13.35 -3.68
N GLU A 248 0.92 14.34 -4.31
CA GLU A 248 1.17 14.72 -5.72
C GLU A 248 2.53 15.41 -5.94
N SER A 249 3.17 15.96 -4.90
CA SER A 249 4.50 16.59 -4.98
C SER A 249 5.68 15.61 -4.85
N LEU A 250 5.44 14.34 -4.51
CA LEU A 250 6.49 13.34 -4.33
C LEU A 250 6.92 12.75 -5.68
N GLU A 251 7.91 13.34 -6.35
CA GLU A 251 8.32 12.99 -7.72
C GLU A 251 8.62 11.50 -7.94
N HIS A 252 9.20 10.83 -6.94
CA HIS A 252 9.56 9.40 -6.98
C HIS A 252 8.39 8.45 -6.68
N LEU A 253 7.18 8.97 -6.44
CA LEU A 253 5.98 8.22 -6.10
C LEU A 253 5.09 8.02 -7.33
N HIS A 254 4.73 6.78 -7.64
CA HIS A 254 3.87 6.46 -8.78
C HIS A 254 2.69 5.61 -8.28
N ILE A 255 1.46 6.14 -8.31
CA ILE A 255 0.27 5.48 -7.76
C ILE A 255 -0.70 5.10 -8.90
N LEU A 256 -0.94 3.81 -9.09
CA LEU A 256 -2.02 3.29 -9.93
C LEU A 256 -3.18 2.84 -9.04
N ARG A 257 -4.26 3.63 -9.02
CA ARG A 257 -5.51 3.28 -8.33
C ARG A 257 -6.37 2.44 -9.27
N VAL A 258 -6.59 1.17 -8.94
CA VAL A 258 -7.43 0.25 -9.70
C VAL A 258 -8.80 0.19 -9.04
N THR A 259 -9.84 0.64 -9.74
CA THR A 259 -11.22 0.70 -9.26
C THR A 259 -12.14 -0.12 -10.17
N ASN A 260 -13.22 -0.66 -9.60
CA ASN A 260 -14.28 -1.29 -10.36
C ASN A 260 -15.46 -0.31 -10.48
N VAL A 261 -16.08 -0.18 -11.65
CA VAL A 261 -17.12 0.85 -11.90
C VAL A 261 -18.33 0.79 -10.94
N PRO A 262 -18.91 -0.40 -10.63
CA PRO A 262 -19.99 -0.52 -9.64
C PRO A 262 -19.52 -0.48 -8.17
N ASP A 263 -18.22 -0.43 -7.89
CA ASP A 263 -17.71 -0.37 -6.52
C ASP A 263 -17.90 1.04 -5.93
N LEU A 264 -18.48 1.08 -4.73
CA LEU A 264 -18.75 2.31 -3.98
C LEU A 264 -17.62 2.64 -3.00
N ILE A 265 -16.78 1.67 -2.59
CA ILE A 265 -15.72 1.88 -1.61
C ILE A 265 -14.76 3.00 -2.02
N PRO A 266 -14.35 3.18 -3.30
CA PRO A 266 -13.53 4.30 -3.73
C PRO A 266 -14.17 5.69 -3.62
N ARG A 267 -15.47 5.74 -3.31
CA ARG A 267 -16.24 6.98 -3.06
C ARG A 267 -16.35 7.30 -1.56
N TYR A 268 -16.03 6.37 -0.66
CA TYR A 268 -16.07 6.59 0.79
C TYR A 268 -14.85 7.36 1.33
N PRO A 269 -15.00 8.19 2.38
CA PRO A 269 -16.27 8.57 3.02
C PRO A 269 -17.09 9.50 2.12
N VAL A 270 -18.40 9.24 2.07
CA VAL A 270 -19.32 9.88 1.13
C VAL A 270 -19.70 11.29 1.61
N PHE A 271 -19.38 12.31 0.80
CA PHE A 271 -19.80 13.71 0.95
C PHE A 271 -19.56 14.40 2.32
N ARG A 272 -18.31 14.38 2.82
CA ARG A 272 -17.79 15.54 3.60
C ARG A 272 -16.94 16.42 2.67
N LEU A 273 -17.23 17.73 2.61
CA LEU A 273 -16.63 18.72 1.68
C LEU A 273 -15.09 18.84 1.72
N THR A 274 -14.46 18.22 2.72
CA THR A 274 -13.04 18.28 3.04
C THR A 274 -12.21 17.19 2.35
N TYR A 275 -12.76 16.00 2.12
CA TYR A 275 -12.06 14.90 1.47
C TYR A 275 -11.92 15.14 -0.05
N THR A 276 -10.85 14.62 -0.65
CA THR A 276 -10.68 14.68 -2.11
C THR A 276 -10.58 13.31 -2.77
N ALA A 277 -11.42 13.11 -3.78
CA ALA A 277 -11.31 12.00 -4.70
C ALA A 277 -10.01 12.08 -5.51
N TRP A 278 -9.23 11.01 -5.42
CA TRP A 278 -8.07 10.78 -6.27
C TRP A 278 -8.51 10.16 -7.60
N GLN A 279 -8.78 11.01 -8.60
CA GLN A 279 -8.93 10.54 -9.98
C GLN A 279 -7.56 10.06 -10.48
N GLY A 280 -7.46 8.76 -10.78
CA GLY A 280 -6.41 8.25 -11.66
C GLY A 280 -6.73 8.57 -13.12
N HIS A 281 -5.86 8.16 -14.04
CA HIS A 281 -6.18 8.21 -15.47
C HIS A 281 -7.25 7.16 -15.80
N ASN A 282 -8.52 7.57 -15.84
CA ASN A 282 -9.66 6.72 -16.18
C ASN A 282 -9.51 6.14 -17.59
N THR A 283 -9.70 4.83 -17.71
CA THR A 283 -9.68 4.08 -19.00
C THR A 283 -11.04 4.00 -19.69
N THR A 284 -12.05 4.69 -19.14
CA THR A 284 -13.39 4.75 -19.70
C THR A 284 -13.64 6.11 -20.33
N LYS A 285 -13.59 6.18 -21.67
CA LYS A 285 -14.35 7.17 -22.40
C LYS A 285 -15.83 6.94 -22.10
N GLU A 286 -16.47 7.90 -21.47
CA GLU A 286 -17.93 7.94 -21.43
C GLU A 286 -18.43 8.21 -22.86
N ASN A 287 -18.95 7.18 -23.52
CA ASN A 287 -19.66 7.35 -24.79
C ASN A 287 -21.01 8.00 -24.48
N SER A 288 -21.03 9.33 -24.49
CA SER A 288 -22.25 10.13 -24.45
C SER A 288 -23.02 10.01 -25.77
N ASN A 289 -24.24 9.49 -25.66
CA ASN A 289 -25.35 9.64 -26.60
C ASN A 289 -26.52 10.25 -25.83
#